data_AF-M5RW31-F1
#
_entry.id   AF-M5RW31-F1
#
_cell.length_a   1.000
_cell.length_b   1.000
_cell.length_c   1.000
_cell.angle_alpha   90.00
_cell.angle_beta   90.00
_cell.angle_gamma   90.00
#
_symmetry.space_group_name_H-M   'P 1'
#
loop_
_entity.id
_entity.type
_entity.pdbx_description
1 polymer ?
#
loop_
_entity_poly.entity_id
_entity_poly.type
_entity_poly.pdbx_seq_one_letter_code
_entity_poly.pdbx_strand_id
1 'polypeptide(L)'
;MAQLATPPSIPIHSTPPRPVAVIDIGATSVRMAIAEIHADGEVRTLDTLVQPVDLGREAFDVRRFSRGTIEKVAGILKKYQRVLQEYG
;
A
#
# COMPACT_ATOMS: atom_id res chain seq x y z
N MET A 1 -25.30 -46.02 20.43
CA MET A 1 -24.31 -44.91 20.43
C MET A 1 -24.11 -44.51 18.98
N ALA A 2 -24.93 -43.59 18.44
CA ALA A 2 -24.87 -43.19 17.04
C ALA A 2 -23.88 -42.03 16.88
N GLN A 3 -22.83 -42.22 16.10
CA GLN A 3 -21.84 -41.19 15.74
C GLN A 3 -22.50 -40.20 14.77
N LEU A 4 -22.69 -38.94 15.18
CA LEU A 4 -23.04 -37.87 14.25
C LEU A 4 -21.86 -37.68 13.27
N ALA A 5 -22.09 -38.00 12.00
CA ALA A 5 -21.15 -37.68 10.94
C ALA A 5 -21.08 -36.14 10.80
N THR A 6 -19.90 -35.56 11.04
CA THR A 6 -19.63 -34.16 10.72
C THR A 6 -19.68 -34.01 9.20
N PRO A 7 -20.43 -33.05 8.64
CA PRO A 7 -20.45 -32.87 7.19
C PRO A 7 -19.04 -32.49 6.70
N PRO A 8 -18.61 -33.00 5.53
CA PRO A 8 -17.35 -32.56 4.95
C PRO A 8 -17.42 -31.06 4.66
N SER A 9 -16.54 -30.29 5.28
CA SER A 9 -16.33 -28.89 4.94
C SER A 9 -15.85 -28.83 3.49
N ILE A 10 -16.72 -28.42 2.57
CA ILE A 10 -16.31 -28.16 1.19
C ILE A 10 -15.27 -27.05 1.24
N PRO A 11 -14.06 -27.24 0.69
CA PRO A 11 -13.14 -26.12 0.51
C PRO A 11 -13.82 -25.16 -0.46
N ILE A 12 -14.41 -24.09 0.07
CA ILE A 12 -14.80 -22.94 -0.72
C ILE A 12 -13.52 -22.47 -1.42
N HIS A 13 -13.49 -22.56 -2.74
CA HIS A 13 -12.44 -21.94 -3.53
C HIS A 13 -12.57 -20.43 -3.35
N SER A 14 -12.00 -19.90 -2.27
CA SER A 14 -11.85 -18.47 -2.08
C SER A 14 -10.76 -18.02 -3.04
N THR A 15 -11.15 -17.21 -4.02
CA THR A 15 -10.16 -16.44 -4.79
C THR A 15 -9.21 -15.79 -3.78
N PRO A 16 -7.89 -16.02 -3.88
CA PRO A 16 -6.96 -15.45 -2.92
C PRO A 16 -7.10 -13.92 -2.91
N PRO A 17 -7.01 -13.28 -1.72
CA PRO A 17 -7.09 -11.83 -1.63
C PRO A 17 -6.09 -11.18 -2.57
N ARG A 18 -6.54 -10.18 -3.34
CA ARG A 18 -5.70 -9.52 -4.33
C ARG A 18 -4.90 -8.40 -3.67
N PRO A 19 -3.56 -8.49 -3.57
CA PRO A 19 -2.76 -7.41 -3.02
C PRO A 19 -2.81 -6.19 -3.94
N VAL A 20 -2.86 -5.01 -3.34
CA VAL A 20 -2.85 -3.71 -4.00
C VAL A 20 -2.04 -2.72 -3.17
N ALA A 21 -1.48 -1.71 -3.84
CA ALA A 21 -0.86 -0.59 -3.17
C ALA A 21 -1.30 0.73 -3.79
N VAL A 22 -1.45 1.75 -2.94
CA VAL A 22 -1.74 3.13 -3.34
C VAL A 22 -0.62 4.01 -2.83
N ILE A 23 -0.07 4.86 -3.70
CA ILE A 23 0.92 5.87 -3.33
C ILE A 23 0.28 7.25 -3.52
N ASP A 24 0.32 8.05 -2.47
CA ASP A 24 -0.10 9.45 -2.47
C ASP A 24 1.13 10.37 -2.30
N ILE A 25 1.20 11.43 -3.10
CA ILE A 25 2.27 12.44 -3.05
C ILE A 25 1.61 13.77 -2.75
N GLY A 26 1.53 14.10 -1.46
CA GLY A 26 0.95 15.32 -0.96
C GLY A 26 1.99 16.42 -0.69
N ALA A 27 1.50 17.61 -0.35
CA ALA A 27 2.31 18.78 -0.03
C ALA A 27 3.29 18.54 1.14
N THR A 28 2.90 17.75 2.13
CA THR A 28 3.66 17.55 3.38
C THR A 28 4.24 16.14 3.53
N SER A 29 3.87 15.23 2.64
CA SER A 29 4.21 13.82 2.79
C SER A 29 4.04 13.04 1.49
N VAL A 30 4.93 12.07 1.27
CA VAL A 30 4.68 10.94 0.39
C VAL A 30 4.22 9.78 1.26
N ARG A 31 3.15 9.09 0.87
CA ARG A 31 2.52 8.01 1.64
C ARG A 31 2.29 6.80 0.76
N MET A 32 2.34 5.61 1.34
CA MET A 32 1.92 4.37 0.69
C MET A 32 1.05 3.57 1.64
N ALA A 33 -0.07 3.05 1.15
CA ALA A 33 -0.84 2.02 1.83
C ALA A 33 -0.80 0.74 1.00
N ILE A 34 -0.54 -0.39 1.64
CA ILE A 34 -0.62 -1.72 1.06
C ILE A 34 -1.85 -2.39 1.65
N ALA A 35 -2.70 -2.97 0.81
CA ALA A 35 -3.92 -3.63 1.23
C ALA A 35 -4.16 -4.89 0.39
N GLU A 36 -5.08 -5.72 0.83
CA GLU A 36 -5.62 -6.82 0.04
C GLU A 36 -7.13 -6.61 -0.15
N ILE A 37 -7.62 -7.01 -1.33
CA ILE A 37 -9.03 -6.95 -1.68
C ILE A 37 -9.56 -8.38 -1.73
N HIS A 38 -10.50 -8.69 -0.83
CA HIS A 38 -11.19 -9.97 -0.75
C HIS A 38 -12.24 -10.11 -1.86
N ALA A 39 -12.67 -11.34 -2.13
CA ALA A 39 -13.62 -11.64 -3.20
C ALA A 39 -15.01 -11.00 -3.00
N ASP A 40 -15.37 -10.70 -1.75
CA ASP A 40 -16.59 -9.99 -1.35
C ASP A 40 -16.46 -8.46 -1.42
N GLY A 41 -15.28 -7.96 -1.78
CA GLY A 41 -14.95 -6.53 -1.85
C GLY A 41 -14.45 -5.94 -0.54
N GLU A 42 -14.27 -6.73 0.52
CA GLU A 42 -13.63 -6.25 1.75
C GLU A 42 -12.19 -5.84 1.47
N VAL A 43 -11.80 -4.66 1.93
CA VAL A 43 -10.44 -4.13 1.82
C VAL A 43 -9.79 -4.21 3.19
N ARG A 44 -8.69 -4.96 3.30
CA ARG A 44 -7.90 -5.03 4.53
C ARG A 44 -6.52 -4.41 4.32
N THR A 45 -6.23 -3.31 5.03
CA THR A 45 -4.89 -2.70 5.03
C THR A 45 -3.89 -3.64 5.70
N LEU A 46 -2.79 -3.91 4.99
CA LEU A 46 -1.67 -4.73 5.45
C LEU A 46 -0.56 -3.88 6.06
N ASP A 47 -0.23 -2.74 5.45
CA ASP A 47 0.81 -1.83 5.93
C ASP A 47 0.58 -0.39 5.46
N THR A 48 1.20 0.57 6.14
CA THR A 48 1.18 1.99 5.77
C THR A 48 2.52 2.64 6.06
N LEU A 49 3.10 3.28 5.03
CA LEU A 49 4.34 4.02 5.11
C LEU A 49 4.09 5.51 4.91
N VAL A 50 4.76 6.35 5.68
CA VAL A 50 4.68 7.81 5.58
C VAL A 50 6.09 8.39 5.59
N GLN A 51 6.40 9.25 4.63
CA GLN A 51 7.67 9.97 4.53
C GLN A 51 7.40 11.47 4.44
N PRO A 52 7.74 12.25 5.49
CA PRO A 52 7.60 13.70 5.49
C PRO A 52 8.45 14.38 4.41
N VAL A 53 7.86 15.35 3.72
CA VAL A 53 8.49 16.19 2.70
C VAL A 53 7.90 17.59 2.74
N ASP A 54 8.62 18.60 2.24
CA ASP A 54 8.17 19.99 2.24
C ASP A 54 7.82 20.48 0.82
N LEU A 55 7.18 19.61 0.01
CA LEU A 55 6.86 19.90 -1.39
C LEU A 55 5.96 21.14 -1.51
N GLY A 56 4.93 21.24 -0.66
CA GLY A 56 4.02 22.39 -0.68
C GLY A 56 4.72 23.71 -0.43
N ARG A 57 5.64 23.73 0.55
CA ARG A 57 6.43 24.93 0.88
C ARG A 57 7.33 25.32 -0.30
N GLU A 58 8.07 24.37 -0.87
CA GLU A 58 8.99 24.68 -1.98
C GLU A 58 8.24 25.09 -3.26
N ALA A 59 7.12 24.43 -3.57
CA ALA A 59 6.25 24.80 -4.67
C ALA A 59 5.63 26.19 -4.48
N PHE A 60 5.32 26.57 -3.24
CA PHE A 60 4.82 27.91 -2.93
C PHE A 60 5.92 28.97 -3.05
N ASP A 61 7.07 28.73 -2.44
CA ASP A 61 8.18 29.69 -2.34
C ASP A 61 8.87 29.90 -3.69
N VAL A 62 9.15 28.83 -4.43
CA VAL A 62 10.02 28.86 -5.63
C VAL A 62 9.25 28.56 -6.92
N ARG A 63 7.99 28.11 -6.83
CA ARG A 63 7.16 27.69 -7.98
C ARG A 63 7.77 26.59 -8.85
N ARG A 64 8.79 25.90 -8.32
CA ARG A 64 9.47 24.76 -8.94
C ARG A 64 10.08 23.88 -7.86
N PHE A 65 10.23 22.60 -8.16
CA PHE A 65 11.00 21.69 -7.33
C PHE A 65 12.48 21.72 -7.74
N SER A 66 13.36 21.85 -6.75
CA SER A 66 14.78 21.68 -6.96
C SER A 66 15.11 20.24 -7.35
N ARG A 67 16.26 20.06 -7.99
CA ARG A 67 16.79 18.74 -8.31
C ARG A 67 16.93 17.86 -7.06
N GLY A 68 17.41 18.43 -5.94
CA GLY A 68 17.55 17.71 -4.68
C GLY A 68 16.22 17.19 -4.14
N THR A 69 15.15 17.99 -4.26
CA THR A 69 13.80 17.56 -3.88
C THR A 69 13.27 16.45 -4.76
N ILE A 70 13.45 16.56 -6.08
CA ILE A 70 13.06 15.49 -7.02
C ILE A 70 13.82 14.20 -6.70
N GLU A 71 15.13 14.28 -6.45
CA GLU A 71 15.96 13.12 -6.10
C GLU A 71 15.56 12.51 -4.74
N LYS A 72 15.20 13.34 -3.75
CA LYS A 72 14.67 12.90 -2.46
C LYS A 72 13.37 12.10 -2.65
N VAL A 73 12.41 12.63 -3.40
CA VAL A 73 11.13 11.96 -3.67
C VAL A 73 11.36 10.66 -4.46
N ALA A 74 12.19 10.68 -5.50
CA ALA A 74 12.56 9.48 -6.25
C ALA A 74 13.20 8.42 -5.34
N GLY A 75 14.02 8.83 -4.37
CA GLY A 75 14.60 7.95 -3.35
C GLY A 75 13.55 7.31 -2.44
N ILE A 76 12.52 8.07 -2.03
CA ILE A 76 11.38 7.53 -1.27
C ILE A 76 10.63 6.49 -2.10
N LEU A 77 10.31 6.79 -3.35
CA LEU A 77 9.60 5.85 -4.24
C LEU A 77 10.39 4.56 -4.49
N LYS A 78 11.72 4.66 -4.62
CA LYS A 78 12.60 3.46 -4.70
C LYS A 78 12.57 2.62 -3.43
N LYS A 79 12.47 3.25 -2.24
CA LYS A 79 12.31 2.51 -0.98
C LYS A 79 10.95 1.81 -0.91
N TYR A 80 9.88 2.50 -1.33
CA TYR A 80 8.55 1.91 -1.42
C TYR A 80 8.50 0.72 -2.37
N GLN A 81 9.15 0.84 -3.54
CA GLN A 81 9.28 -0.28 -4.48
C GLN A 81 9.95 -1.51 -3.84
N ARG A 82 10.99 -1.31 -3.00
CA ARG A 82 11.63 -2.42 -2.27
C ARG A 82 10.70 -3.06 -1.26
N VAL A 83 9.93 -2.25 -0.53
CA VAL A 83 8.93 -2.77 0.41
C VAL A 83 7.88 -3.58 -0.33
N LEU A 84 7.37 -3.09 -1.47
CA LEU A 84 6.38 -3.83 -2.27
C LEU A 84 6.88 -5.20 -2.75
N GLN A 85 8.18 -5.38 -2.98
CA GLN A 85 8.76 -6.68 -3.34
C GLN A 85 8.61 -7.72 -2.22
N GLU A 86 8.38 -7.31 -0.98
CA GLU A 86 8.13 -8.21 0.15
C GLU A 86 6.66 -8.69 0.19
N TYR A 87 5.75 -8.06 -0.56
CA TYR A 87 4.31 -8.35 -0.57
C TYR A 87 3.81 -9.09 -1.82
N GLY A 88 4.68 -9.36 -2.81
CA GLY A 88 4.36 -10.16 -4.01
C GLY A 88 4.59 -9.44 -5.33
#